data_AF-X1CGX4-F1
#
_entry.id   AF-X1CGX4-F1
#
_cell.length_a   1.000
_cell.length_b   1.000
_cell.length_c   1.000
_cell.angle_alpha   90.00
_cell.angle_beta   90.00
_cell.angle_gamma   90.00
#
_symmetry.space_group_name_H-M   'P 1'
#
loop_
_entity.id
_entity.type
_entity.pdbx_description
1 polymer ?
#
loop_
_entity_poly.entity_id
_entity_poly.type
_entity_poly.pdbx_seq_one_letter_code
_entity_poly.pdbx_strand_id
1 'polypeptide(L)'
;IENRKSKKSDIEKLAKATGGMIYTNLDDVTEEKLGFAGLVEERKIMNDSWIFIEKCKDPKSVVILIRGGTDLIVDEADRAIHDALCVIRDVVEDQKLVGGGGAPEIETAIQLRAYASTLGGREQLAVEIFADSLDIIPKTLAENAGLDQIDILMKLRAAHQQGNKFAGTDLDTGDTVLDMAKIGVVEPTIVKIQAIKSSTEASSMILRIDDVIASQRSAGPPPGMGGGGMG
;
A
#
# COMPACT_ATOMS: atom_id res chain seq x y z
N ILE A 1 -17.51 12.86 -34.89
CA ILE A 1 -18.00 12.85 -33.49
C ILE A 1 -18.65 11.49 -33.26
N GLU A 2 -17.82 10.46 -33.07
CA GLU A 2 -18.27 9.08 -32.90
C GLU A 2 -17.88 8.62 -31.48
N ASN A 3 -18.54 9.18 -30.47
CA ASN A 3 -18.33 8.79 -29.07
C ASN A 3 -19.61 8.16 -28.50
N ARG A 4 -20.17 7.22 -29.27
CA ARG A 4 -21.48 6.62 -29.00
C ARG A 4 -21.47 5.60 -27.85
N LYS A 5 -20.30 5.28 -27.30
CA LYS A 5 -20.11 4.30 -26.21
C LYS A 5 -18.96 4.70 -25.27
N SER A 6 -19.15 5.74 -24.45
CA SER A 6 -18.25 6.02 -23.32
C SER A 6 -18.64 5.15 -22.12
N LYS A 7 -17.66 4.66 -21.34
CA LYS A 7 -17.96 3.93 -20.11
C LYS A 7 -18.60 4.87 -19.10
N LYS A 8 -19.55 4.36 -18.30
CA LYS A 8 -20.21 5.13 -17.23
C LYS A 8 -19.20 5.78 -16.28
N SER A 9 -18.13 5.05 -15.94
CA SER A 9 -17.03 5.55 -15.10
C SER A 9 -16.34 6.80 -15.67
N ASP A 10 -16.21 6.88 -17.00
CA ASP A 10 -15.50 7.97 -17.66
C ASP A 10 -16.38 9.23 -17.70
N ILE A 11 -17.69 9.05 -17.87
CA ILE A 11 -18.68 10.13 -17.79
C ILE A 11 -18.71 10.72 -16.37
N GLU A 12 -18.68 9.88 -15.33
CA GLU A 12 -18.61 10.31 -13.93
C GLU A 12 -17.32 11.08 -13.61
N LYS A 13 -16.18 10.61 -14.10
CA LYS A 13 -14.89 11.33 -13.97
C LYS A 13 -14.91 12.65 -14.72
N LEU A 14 -15.48 12.68 -15.92
CA LEU A 14 -15.59 13.89 -16.73
C LEU A 14 -16.47 14.95 -16.05
N ALA A 15 -17.61 14.53 -15.48
CA ALA A 15 -18.47 15.40 -14.68
C ALA A 15 -17.70 16.00 -13.49
N LYS A 16 -16.95 15.18 -12.75
CA LYS A 16 -16.09 15.65 -11.64
C LYS A 16 -14.95 16.57 -12.08
N ALA A 17 -14.38 16.35 -13.26
CA ALA A 17 -13.30 17.16 -13.80
C ALA A 17 -13.78 18.53 -14.31
N THR A 18 -14.94 18.55 -14.99
CA THR A 18 -15.48 19.77 -15.65
C THR A 18 -16.46 20.55 -14.77
N GLY A 19 -16.99 19.92 -13.71
CA GLY A 19 -18.05 20.48 -12.86
C GLY A 19 -19.46 20.33 -13.45
N GLY A 20 -19.62 19.65 -14.60
CA GLY A 20 -20.91 19.46 -15.25
C GLY A 20 -21.77 18.40 -14.57
N MET A 21 -23.10 18.54 -14.64
CA MET A 21 -24.03 17.49 -14.23
C MET A 21 -24.25 16.45 -15.34
N ILE A 22 -24.48 15.20 -14.94
CA ILE A 22 -24.85 14.12 -15.84
C ILE A 22 -26.36 14.14 -16.02
N TYR A 23 -26.81 14.17 -17.28
CA TYR A 23 -28.22 14.18 -17.64
C TYR A 23 -28.63 12.88 -18.32
N THR A 24 -29.83 12.41 -18.01
CA THR A 24 -30.46 11.26 -18.66
C THR A 24 -31.54 11.68 -19.66
N ASN A 25 -32.17 12.85 -19.44
CA ASN A 25 -33.14 13.44 -20.35
C ASN A 25 -32.63 14.78 -20.90
N LEU A 26 -32.97 15.08 -22.15
CA LEU A 26 -32.53 16.30 -22.85
C LEU A 26 -33.28 17.55 -22.37
N ASP A 27 -34.53 17.39 -21.92
CA ASP A 27 -35.38 18.50 -21.46
C ASP A 27 -34.87 19.15 -20.15
N ASP A 28 -34.03 18.43 -19.40
CA ASP A 28 -33.50 18.87 -18.10
C ASP A 28 -32.19 19.67 -18.22
N VAL A 29 -31.63 19.79 -19.43
CA VAL A 29 -30.33 20.43 -19.66
C VAL A 29 -30.45 21.94 -19.49
N THR A 30 -29.66 22.51 -18.59
CA THR A 30 -29.59 23.95 -18.36
C THR A 30 -28.15 24.44 -18.51
N GLU A 31 -27.96 25.66 -19.03
CA GLU A 31 -26.62 26.23 -19.26
C GLU A 31 -25.79 26.33 -17.98
N GLU A 32 -26.43 26.60 -16.84
CA GLU A 32 -25.79 26.73 -15.52
C GLU A 32 -25.12 25.44 -15.03
N LYS A 33 -25.56 24.29 -15.53
CA LYS A 33 -25.13 22.96 -15.09
C LYS A 33 -24.21 22.27 -16.11
N LEU A 34 -23.85 22.98 -17.18
CA LEU A 34 -22.83 22.54 -18.13
C LEU A 34 -21.43 22.67 -17.51
N GLY A 35 -20.57 21.68 -17.79
CA GLY A 35 -19.19 21.71 -17.36
C GLY A 35 -18.34 22.68 -18.17
N PHE A 36 -17.20 23.10 -17.61
CA PHE A 36 -16.23 23.95 -18.29
C PHE A 36 -14.93 23.18 -18.59
N ALA A 37 -14.46 23.30 -19.83
CA ALA A 37 -13.12 22.87 -20.25
C ALA A 37 -12.51 23.95 -21.16
N GLY A 38 -11.31 24.40 -20.84
CA GLY A 38 -10.61 25.42 -21.63
C GLY A 38 -9.95 24.89 -22.89
N LEU A 39 -9.74 23.57 -22.99
CA LEU A 39 -9.22 22.90 -24.19
C LEU A 39 -9.91 21.54 -24.33
N VAL A 40 -10.45 21.30 -25.52
CA VAL A 40 -10.96 19.98 -25.92
C VAL A 40 -10.39 19.68 -27.29
N GLU A 41 -9.51 18.70 -27.38
CA GLU A 41 -8.89 18.32 -28.65
C GLU A 41 -8.69 16.82 -28.79
N GLU A 42 -8.80 16.34 -30.02
CA GLU A 42 -8.45 14.97 -30.38
C GLU A 42 -6.98 14.92 -30.75
N ARG A 43 -6.18 14.19 -29.97
CA ARG A 43 -4.78 13.90 -30.28
C ARG A 43 -4.65 12.43 -30.65
N LYS A 44 -3.98 12.17 -31.78
CA LYS A 44 -3.61 10.80 -32.15
C LYS A 44 -2.31 10.41 -31.44
N ILE A 45 -2.36 9.34 -30.66
CA ILE A 45 -1.21 8.79 -29.96
C ILE A 45 -1.01 7.36 -30.47
N MET A 46 0.12 7.14 -31.15
CA MET A 46 0.38 5.91 -31.91
C MET A 46 -0.72 5.65 -32.95
N ASN A 47 -1.47 4.56 -32.80
CA ASN A 47 -2.52 4.15 -33.73
C ASN A 47 -3.91 4.61 -33.30
N ASP A 48 -4.06 5.08 -32.07
CA ASP A 48 -5.36 5.40 -31.47
C ASP A 48 -5.58 6.91 -31.36
N SER A 49 -6.84 7.31 -31.53
CA SER A 49 -7.30 8.67 -31.30
C SER A 49 -7.81 8.83 -29.87
N TRP A 50 -7.30 9.83 -29.16
CA TRP A 50 -7.67 10.15 -27.79
C TRP A 50 -8.24 11.56 -27.70
N ILE A 51 -9.28 11.77 -26.90
CA ILE A 51 -9.86 13.10 -26.65
C ILE A 51 -9.31 13.63 -25.33
N PHE A 52 -8.56 14.71 -25.40
CA PHE A 52 -8.00 15.41 -24.26
C PHE A 52 -8.93 16.56 -23.87
N ILE A 53 -9.32 16.56 -22.60
CA ILE A 53 -10.16 17.60 -21.99
C ILE A 53 -9.32 18.21 -20.87
N GLU A 54 -8.79 19.41 -21.12
CA GLU A 54 -7.81 20.08 -20.29
C GLU A 54 -8.28 21.50 -19.89
N LYS A 55 -7.56 22.12 -18.95
CA LYS A 55 -7.84 23.48 -18.44
C LYS A 55 -9.25 23.63 -17.84
N CYS A 56 -9.68 22.65 -17.05
CA CYS A 56 -10.88 22.77 -16.22
C CYS A 56 -10.61 23.69 -15.01
N LYS A 57 -11.65 24.36 -14.47
CA LYS A 57 -11.48 25.38 -13.41
C LYS A 57 -11.06 24.79 -12.06
N ASP A 58 -11.70 23.71 -11.62
CA ASP A 58 -11.43 23.04 -10.34
C ASP A 58 -11.65 21.52 -10.51
N PRO A 59 -10.70 20.82 -11.19
CA PRO A 59 -10.88 19.42 -11.52
C PRO A 59 -10.79 18.54 -10.26
N LYS A 60 -11.90 17.90 -9.88
CA LYS A 60 -11.93 16.87 -8.81
C LYS A 60 -11.57 15.48 -9.30
N SER A 61 -11.29 15.34 -10.60
CA SER A 61 -10.79 14.12 -11.22
C SER A 61 -9.72 14.50 -12.23
N VAL A 62 -8.60 13.78 -12.19
CA VAL A 62 -7.47 13.92 -13.10
C VAL A 62 -7.12 12.56 -13.69
N VAL A 63 -6.49 12.56 -14.86
CA VAL A 63 -6.05 11.35 -15.56
C VAL A 63 -4.54 11.43 -15.75
N ILE A 64 -3.85 10.36 -15.38
CA ILE A 64 -2.43 10.17 -15.68
C ILE A 64 -2.34 9.19 -16.84
N LEU A 65 -1.80 9.62 -17.97
CA LEU A 65 -1.58 8.76 -19.13
C LEU A 65 -0.18 8.13 -19.05
N ILE A 66 -0.14 6.84 -18.72
CA ILE A 66 1.09 6.06 -18.66
C ILE A 66 1.38 5.46 -20.04
N ARG A 67 2.65 5.50 -20.45
CA ARG A 67 3.11 4.90 -21.71
C ARG A 67 4.39 4.11 -21.44
N GLY A 68 4.49 2.93 -22.03
CA GLY A 68 5.63 2.03 -21.90
C GLY A 68 5.89 1.28 -23.20
N GLY A 69 7.07 0.68 -23.31
CA GLY A 69 7.44 -0.13 -24.48
C GLY A 69 6.77 -1.51 -24.50
N THR A 70 6.32 -1.99 -23.34
CA THR A 70 5.60 -3.26 -23.15
C THR A 70 4.52 -3.08 -22.09
N ASP A 71 3.49 -3.92 -22.14
CA ASP A 71 2.40 -3.90 -21.15
C ASP A 71 2.92 -4.11 -19.72
N LEU A 72 3.94 -4.98 -19.55
CA LEU A 72 4.58 -5.22 -18.25
C LEU A 72 5.14 -3.94 -17.61
N ILE A 73 5.78 -3.07 -18.40
CA ILE A 73 6.33 -1.80 -17.89
C ILE A 73 5.20 -0.84 -17.53
N VAL A 74 4.11 -0.83 -18.31
CA VAL A 74 2.94 0.01 -18.02
C VAL A 74 2.28 -0.43 -16.73
N ASP A 75 2.07 -1.73 -16.53
CA ASP A 75 1.46 -2.29 -15.33
C ASP A 75 2.31 -2.00 -14.08
N GLU A 76 3.64 -2.11 -14.18
CA GLU A 76 4.54 -1.78 -13.07
C GLU A 76 4.54 -0.28 -12.75
N ALA A 77 4.53 0.57 -13.78
CA ALA A 77 4.42 2.02 -13.59
C ALA A 77 3.07 2.44 -12.98
N ASP A 78 1.96 1.80 -13.39
CA ASP A 78 0.64 2.04 -12.82
C ASP A 78 0.61 1.68 -11.33
N ARG A 79 1.14 0.50 -10.99
CA ARG A 79 1.30 0.06 -9.60
C ARG A 79 2.14 1.02 -8.78
N ALA A 80 3.33 1.40 -9.27
CA ALA A 80 4.22 2.30 -8.55
C ALA A 80 3.61 3.68 -8.31
N ILE A 81 2.90 4.24 -9.30
CA ILE A 81 2.20 5.52 -9.15
C ILE A 81 1.03 5.38 -8.15
N HIS A 82 0.28 4.28 -8.21
CA HIS A 82 -0.80 4.02 -7.28
C HIS A 82 -0.31 3.95 -5.82
N ASP A 83 0.77 3.23 -5.58
CA ASP A 83 1.38 3.09 -4.25
C ASP A 83 1.89 4.44 -3.74
N ALA A 84 2.58 5.21 -4.58
CA ALA A 84 3.06 6.54 -4.24
C ALA A 84 1.90 7.50 -3.87
N LEU A 85 0.80 7.48 -4.63
CA LEU A 85 -0.39 8.29 -4.33
C LEU A 85 -1.06 7.88 -3.02
N CYS A 86 -1.10 6.58 -2.72
CA CYS A 86 -1.59 6.08 -1.42
C CYS A 86 -0.75 6.59 -0.26
N VAL A 87 0.59 6.54 -0.38
CA VAL A 87 1.51 7.08 0.63
C VAL A 87 1.30 8.58 0.80
N ILE A 88 1.20 9.34 -0.29
CA ILE A 88 0.97 10.80 -0.23
C ILE A 88 -0.36 11.12 0.45
N ARG A 89 -1.43 10.39 0.14
CA ARG A 89 -2.72 10.54 0.82
C ARG A 89 -2.56 10.38 2.33
N ASP A 90 -1.90 9.31 2.76
CA ASP A 90 -1.71 9.03 4.19
C ASP A 90 -0.91 10.14 4.89
N VAL A 91 0.09 10.73 4.22
CA VAL A 91 0.83 11.90 4.73
C VAL A 91 -0.06 13.14 4.83
N VAL A 92 -0.91 13.38 3.83
CA VAL A 92 -1.83 14.54 3.83
C VAL A 92 -2.87 14.42 4.96
N GLU A 93 -3.33 13.21 5.25
CA GLU A 93 -4.36 12.93 6.26
C GLU A 93 -3.82 12.90 7.71
N ASP A 94 -2.71 12.18 7.98
CA ASP A 94 -2.19 11.99 9.35
C ASP A 94 -1.09 12.99 9.74
N GLN A 95 -0.40 13.59 8.76
CA GLN A 95 0.66 14.61 8.96
C GLN A 95 1.79 14.20 9.92
N LYS A 96 2.05 12.90 10.09
CA LYS A 96 3.13 12.38 10.94
C LYS A 96 4.04 11.46 10.16
N LEU A 97 5.34 11.66 10.35
CA LEU A 97 6.40 10.94 9.65
C LEU A 97 7.39 10.35 10.66
N VAL A 98 7.97 9.22 10.28
CA VAL A 98 9.12 8.59 10.93
C VAL A 98 10.26 8.46 9.93
N GLY A 99 11.50 8.27 10.42
CA GLY A 99 12.62 7.90 9.54
C GLY A 99 12.37 6.56 8.86
N GLY A 100 12.88 6.37 7.65
CA GLY A 100 12.85 5.07 6.98
C GLY A 100 14.06 4.19 7.34
N GLY A 101 14.40 3.23 6.47
CA GLY A 101 15.63 2.44 6.59
C GLY A 101 15.71 1.54 7.83
N GLY A 102 14.55 1.10 8.36
CA GLY A 102 14.48 0.26 9.55
C GLY A 102 14.54 1.00 10.90
N ALA A 103 14.64 2.33 10.88
CA ALA A 103 14.69 3.16 12.10
C ALA A 103 13.52 2.92 13.08
N PRO A 104 12.24 2.91 12.64
CA PRO A 104 11.13 2.81 13.58
C PRO A 104 11.06 1.42 14.21
N GLU A 105 11.43 0.37 13.48
CA GLU A 105 11.46 -1.00 14.00
C GLU A 105 12.55 -1.17 15.07
N ILE A 106 13.76 -0.64 14.85
CA ILE A 106 14.85 -0.67 15.84
C ILE A 106 14.50 0.11 17.09
N GLU A 107 13.99 1.35 16.93
CA GLU A 107 13.58 2.18 18.08
C GLU A 107 12.49 1.49 18.90
N THR A 108 11.49 0.92 18.22
CA THR A 108 10.39 0.21 18.88
C THR A 108 10.92 -1.03 19.62
N ALA A 109 11.82 -1.81 19.00
CA ALA A 109 12.42 -2.98 19.63
C ALA A 109 13.23 -2.61 20.89
N ILE A 110 13.98 -1.50 20.88
CA ILE A 110 14.72 -1.02 22.06
C ILE A 110 13.76 -0.64 23.19
N GLN A 111 12.70 0.12 22.89
CA GLN A 111 11.72 0.51 23.90
C GLN A 111 10.95 -0.68 24.47
N LEU A 112 10.62 -1.68 23.63
CA LEU A 112 9.99 -2.91 24.08
C LEU A 112 10.91 -3.72 25.00
N ARG A 113 12.21 -3.82 24.72
CA ARG A 113 13.17 -4.49 25.62
C ARG A 113 13.31 -3.76 26.96
N ALA A 114 13.32 -2.44 26.93
CA ALA A 114 13.28 -1.64 28.17
C ALA A 114 12.00 -1.91 28.96
N TYR A 115 10.84 -1.97 28.30
CA TYR A 115 9.58 -2.34 28.94
C TYR A 115 9.59 -3.77 29.49
N ALA A 116 10.14 -4.74 28.75
CA ALA A 116 10.24 -6.13 29.17
C ALA A 116 11.00 -6.29 30.49
N SER A 117 12.05 -5.48 30.70
CA SER A 117 12.83 -5.50 31.95
C SER A 117 12.05 -5.08 33.20
N THR A 118 10.89 -4.43 33.02
CA THR A 118 9.99 -4.05 34.11
C THR A 118 8.96 -5.15 34.44
N LEU A 119 8.85 -6.17 33.58
CA LEU A 119 7.97 -7.31 33.74
C LEU A 119 8.71 -8.48 34.38
N GLY A 120 7.95 -9.50 34.79
CA GLY A 120 8.51 -10.72 35.35
C GLY A 120 7.89 -11.97 34.75
N GLY A 121 8.63 -13.08 34.79
CA GLY A 121 8.13 -14.39 34.40
C GLY A 121 7.92 -14.52 32.88
N ARG A 122 6.79 -15.13 32.48
CA ARG A 122 6.53 -15.49 31.07
C ARG A 122 6.21 -14.28 30.18
N GLU A 123 5.64 -13.22 30.76
CA GLU A 123 5.29 -12.02 30.00
C GLU A 123 6.54 -11.28 29.51
N GLN A 124 7.59 -11.20 30.33
CA GLN A 124 8.87 -10.65 29.94
C GLN A 124 9.42 -11.34 28.67
N LEU A 125 9.45 -12.68 28.67
CA LEU A 125 9.94 -13.46 27.54
C LEU A 125 9.12 -13.20 26.26
N ALA A 126 7.79 -13.05 26.38
CA ALA A 126 6.93 -12.77 25.25
C ALA A 126 7.22 -11.40 24.63
N VAL A 127 7.44 -10.38 25.46
CA VAL A 127 7.79 -9.03 24.98
C VAL A 127 9.18 -9.01 24.34
N GLU A 128 10.15 -9.74 24.89
CA GLU A 128 11.50 -9.86 24.32
C GLU A 128 11.46 -10.52 22.93
N ILE A 129 10.72 -11.62 22.77
CA ILE A 129 10.54 -12.29 21.47
C ILE A 129 9.85 -11.36 20.46
N PHE A 130 8.84 -10.59 20.90
CA PHE A 130 8.19 -9.63 20.02
C PHE A 130 9.16 -8.53 19.58
N ALA A 131 10.00 -8.01 20.49
CA ALA A 131 11.02 -7.03 20.15
C ALA A 131 12.05 -7.59 19.15
N ASP A 132 12.49 -8.83 19.34
CA ASP A 132 13.41 -9.50 18.41
C ASP A 132 12.78 -9.74 17.03
N SER A 133 11.46 -9.95 16.98
CA SER A 133 10.75 -10.13 15.71
C SER A 133 10.77 -8.87 14.83
N LEU A 134 10.81 -7.67 15.44
CA LEU A 134 10.88 -6.41 14.69
C LEU A 134 12.22 -6.23 13.96
N ASP A 135 13.29 -6.84 14.46
CA ASP A 135 14.59 -6.78 13.78
C ASP A 135 14.59 -7.48 12.41
N ILE A 136 13.56 -8.27 12.08
CA ILE A 136 13.48 -8.94 10.77
C ILE A 136 13.44 -7.94 9.62
N ILE A 137 12.78 -6.79 9.79
CA ILE A 137 12.63 -5.78 8.74
C ILE A 137 14.01 -5.23 8.34
N PRO A 138 14.82 -4.64 9.25
CA PRO A 138 16.16 -4.18 8.89
C PRO A 138 17.11 -5.31 8.45
N LYS A 139 16.97 -6.54 8.98
CA LYS A 139 17.75 -7.69 8.47
C LYS A 139 17.44 -7.99 7.01
N THR A 140 16.16 -8.05 6.66
CA THR A 140 15.72 -8.34 5.29
C THR A 140 16.11 -7.21 4.34
N LEU A 141 16.07 -5.95 4.79
CA LEU A 141 16.58 -4.82 4.00
C LEU A 141 18.08 -4.97 3.72
N ALA A 142 18.88 -5.29 4.74
CA ALA A 142 20.31 -5.52 4.59
C ALA A 142 20.61 -6.72 3.67
N GLU A 143 19.90 -7.83 3.83
CA GLU A 143 20.05 -9.03 3.00
C GLU A 143 19.75 -8.74 1.53
N ASN A 144 18.65 -8.05 1.24
CA ASN A 144 18.26 -7.69 -0.13
C ASN A 144 19.26 -6.73 -0.77
N ALA A 145 19.96 -5.91 0.03
CA ALA A 145 21.03 -5.03 -0.42
C ALA A 145 22.41 -5.73 -0.50
N GLY A 146 22.51 -7.01 -0.13
CA GLY A 146 23.78 -7.74 -0.09
C GLY A 146 24.73 -7.31 1.04
N LEU A 147 24.20 -6.69 2.08
CA LEU A 147 24.94 -6.19 3.25
C LEU A 147 24.97 -7.24 4.38
N ASP A 148 25.94 -7.11 5.30
CA ASP A 148 26.02 -7.96 6.48
C ASP A 148 24.93 -7.58 7.50
N GLN A 149 23.97 -8.50 7.69
CA GLN A 149 22.80 -8.28 8.56
C GLN A 149 23.19 -7.99 10.02
N ILE A 150 24.26 -8.61 10.51
CA ILE A 150 24.68 -8.50 11.92
C ILE A 150 25.32 -7.15 12.14
N ASP A 151 26.24 -6.75 11.28
CA ASP A 151 26.92 -5.46 11.34
C ASP A 151 25.93 -4.30 11.25
N ILE A 152 24.98 -4.36 10.31
CA ILE A 152 23.92 -3.35 10.18
C ILE A 152 23.10 -3.22 11.47
N LEU A 153 22.63 -4.33 12.03
CA LEU A 153 21.86 -4.29 13.28
C LEU A 153 22.67 -3.75 14.46
N MET A 154 23.93 -4.13 14.57
CA MET A 154 24.81 -3.64 15.63
C MET A 154 25.00 -2.13 15.54
N LYS A 155 25.28 -1.61 14.34
CA LYS A 155 25.43 -0.17 14.09
C LYS A 155 24.16 0.61 14.39
N LEU A 156 23.01 0.12 13.90
CA LEU A 156 21.72 0.76 14.16
C LEU A 156 21.40 0.81 15.66
N ARG A 157 21.51 -0.32 16.36
CA ARG A 157 21.26 -0.37 17.81
C ARG A 157 22.17 0.58 18.58
N ALA A 158 23.46 0.63 18.22
CA ALA A 158 24.41 1.56 18.84
C ALA A 158 24.01 3.02 18.59
N ALA A 159 23.59 3.38 17.38
CA ALA A 159 23.14 4.73 17.06
C ALA A 159 21.88 5.13 17.83
N HIS A 160 20.89 4.25 17.94
CA HIS A 160 19.67 4.49 18.70
C HIS A 160 19.91 4.58 20.21
N GLN A 161 20.82 3.76 20.77
CA GLN A 161 21.22 3.85 22.18
C GLN A 161 21.88 5.20 22.51
N GLN A 162 22.49 5.87 21.52
CA GLN A 162 23.03 7.23 21.66
C GLN A 162 21.98 8.33 21.50
N GLY A 163 20.70 7.96 21.32
CA GLY A 163 19.57 8.89 21.21
C GLY A 163 19.17 9.25 19.77
N ASN A 164 19.80 8.66 18.75
CA ASN A 164 19.47 8.93 17.35
C ASN A 164 18.28 8.08 16.89
N LYS A 165 17.06 8.49 17.26
CA LYS A 165 15.82 7.75 16.98
C LYS A 165 15.44 7.62 15.50
N PHE A 166 16.04 8.46 14.65
CA PHE A 166 15.82 8.48 13.20
C PHE A 166 16.97 7.80 12.44
N ALA A 167 17.85 7.09 13.16
CA ALA A 167 18.97 6.41 12.53
C ALA A 167 18.48 5.21 11.71
N GLY A 168 18.87 5.16 10.44
CA GLY A 168 18.49 4.07 9.54
C GLY A 168 19.66 3.66 8.66
N THR A 169 19.47 2.59 7.91
CA THR A 169 20.47 2.10 6.95
C THR A 169 20.18 2.70 5.58
N ASP A 170 21.21 3.33 5.01
CA ASP A 170 21.24 3.63 3.59
C ASP A 170 21.62 2.34 2.84
N LEU A 171 20.72 1.87 1.98
CA LEU A 171 20.88 0.58 1.30
C LEU A 171 21.84 0.63 0.11
N ASP A 172 22.15 1.82 -0.41
CA ASP A 172 23.08 1.98 -1.52
C ASP A 172 24.53 1.96 -1.03
N THR A 173 24.78 2.59 0.12
CA THR A 173 26.12 2.70 0.72
C THR A 173 26.39 1.64 1.78
N GLY A 174 25.35 1.12 2.42
CA GLY A 174 25.44 0.28 3.61
C GLY A 174 25.79 1.04 4.88
N ASP A 175 25.87 2.37 4.81
CA ASP A 175 26.19 3.21 5.96
C ASP A 175 24.97 3.46 6.85
N THR A 176 25.24 3.70 8.14
CA THR A 176 24.22 4.15 9.08
C THR A 176 24.08 5.66 9.01
N VAL A 177 22.93 6.12 8.54
CA VAL A 177 22.56 7.54 8.51
C VAL A 177 21.85 7.86 9.80
N LEU A 178 22.39 8.80 10.59
CA LEU A 178 21.87 9.12 11.93
C LEU A 178 20.48 9.77 11.93
N ASP A 179 20.07 10.33 10.78
CA ASP A 179 18.78 10.98 10.61
C ASP A 179 18.30 10.83 9.16
N MET A 180 17.49 9.80 8.92
CA MET A 180 16.94 9.49 7.60
C MET A 180 16.06 10.62 7.04
N ALA A 181 15.48 11.46 7.90
CA ALA A 181 14.65 12.57 7.44
C ALA A 181 15.47 13.66 6.74
N LYS A 182 16.75 13.85 7.12
CA LYS A 182 17.64 14.83 6.48
C LYS A 182 18.02 14.46 5.06
N ILE A 183 18.01 13.18 4.71
CA ILE A 183 18.25 12.69 3.36
C ILE A 183 16.95 12.44 2.59
N GLY A 184 15.79 12.80 3.17
CA GLY A 184 14.48 12.68 2.53
C GLY A 184 13.86 11.29 2.57
N VAL A 185 14.43 10.35 3.33
CA VAL A 185 13.91 8.98 3.45
C VAL A 185 13.01 8.90 4.69
N VAL A 186 11.71 9.07 4.46
CA VAL A 186 10.68 9.12 5.51
C VAL A 186 9.49 8.24 5.14
N GLU A 187 8.79 7.76 6.17
CA GLU A 187 7.61 6.92 6.01
C GLU A 187 6.43 7.48 6.82
N PRO A 188 5.19 7.34 6.35
CA PRO A 188 4.01 7.74 7.13
C PRO A 188 3.89 6.89 8.39
N THR A 189 3.64 7.52 9.53
CA THR A 189 3.54 6.82 10.82
C THR A 189 2.39 5.82 10.83
N ILE A 190 1.26 6.19 10.21
CA ILE A 190 0.06 5.34 10.14
C ILE A 190 0.33 3.99 9.48
N VAL A 191 1.20 3.93 8.46
CA VAL A 191 1.56 2.69 7.77
C VAL A 191 2.26 1.73 8.73
N LYS A 192 3.19 2.23 9.56
CA LYS A 192 3.91 1.41 10.56
C LYS A 192 3.00 0.90 11.66
N ILE A 193 2.12 1.77 12.16
CA ILE A 193 1.14 1.38 13.18
C ILE A 193 0.24 0.27 12.63
N GLN A 194 -0.28 0.44 11.41
CA GLN A 194 -1.18 -0.54 10.81
C GLN A 194 -0.45 -1.86 10.52
N ALA A 195 0.78 -1.81 10.03
CA ALA A 195 1.59 -3.00 9.79
C ALA A 195 1.77 -3.84 11.06
N ILE A 196 2.14 -3.20 12.18
CA ILE A 196 2.32 -3.88 13.47
C ILE A 196 0.99 -4.43 14.02
N LYS A 197 -0.10 -3.66 13.91
CA LYS A 197 -1.42 -4.11 14.36
C LYS A 197 -1.89 -5.33 13.57
N SER A 198 -1.89 -5.25 12.25
CA SER A 198 -2.37 -6.32 11.38
C SER A 198 -1.51 -7.57 11.48
N SER A 199 -0.18 -7.44 11.59
CA SER A 199 0.69 -8.60 11.83
C SER A 199 0.41 -9.26 13.18
N THR A 200 0.24 -8.47 14.24
CA THR A 200 -0.10 -8.98 15.57
C THR A 200 -1.45 -9.71 15.59
N GLU A 201 -2.46 -9.17 14.92
CA GLU A 201 -3.78 -9.80 14.78
C GLU A 201 -3.70 -11.13 14.04
N ALA A 202 -2.98 -11.16 12.92
CA ALA A 202 -2.78 -12.37 12.12
C ALA A 202 -2.00 -13.44 12.91
N SER A 203 -0.89 -13.08 13.55
CA SER A 203 -0.13 -14.00 14.40
C SER A 203 -0.97 -14.53 15.56
N SER A 204 -1.73 -13.68 16.23
CA SER A 204 -2.62 -14.08 17.33
C SER A 204 -3.74 -15.01 16.86
N MET A 205 -4.25 -14.82 15.64
CA MET A 205 -5.23 -15.73 15.05
C MET A 205 -4.64 -17.12 14.86
N ILE A 206 -3.44 -17.21 14.29
CA ILE A 206 -2.76 -18.48 14.02
C ILE A 206 -2.40 -19.19 15.33
N LEU A 207 -1.84 -18.48 16.31
CA LEU A 207 -1.41 -19.06 17.59
C LEU A 207 -2.57 -19.61 18.43
N ARG A 208 -3.82 -19.21 18.16
CA ARG A 208 -5.03 -19.70 18.84
C ARG A 208 -5.64 -20.94 18.19
N ILE A 209 -5.12 -21.40 17.05
CA ILE A 209 -5.61 -22.60 16.38
C ILE A 209 -4.92 -23.81 17.02
N ASP A 210 -5.67 -24.60 17.77
CA ASP A 210 -5.17 -25.84 18.36
C ASP A 210 -5.16 -27.01 17.37
N ASP A 211 -6.20 -27.11 16.53
CA ASP A 211 -6.39 -28.19 15.55
C ASP A 211 -7.04 -27.71 14.25
N VAL A 212 -6.63 -28.31 13.11
CA VAL A 212 -7.22 -28.06 11.79
C VAL A 212 -7.93 -29.34 11.31
N ILE A 213 -9.26 -29.29 11.24
CA ILE A 213 -10.05 -30.40 10.70
C ILE A 213 -10.37 -30.13 9.23
N ALA A 214 -9.68 -30.82 8.33
CA ALA A 214 -9.96 -30.78 6.90
C ALA A 214 -11.09 -31.78 6.55
N SER A 215 -12.25 -31.26 6.18
CA SER A 215 -13.34 -32.06 5.61
C SER A 215 -13.08 -32.30 4.13
N GLN A 216 -12.81 -33.55 3.74
CA GLN A 216 -12.96 -33.98 2.35
C GLN A 216 -14.44 -34.30 2.11
N ARG A 217 -15.01 -33.75 1.03
CA ARG A 217 -16.31 -34.24 0.53
C ARG A 217 -16.12 -35.70 0.15
N SER A 218 -16.76 -36.61 0.88
CA SER A 218 -16.90 -38.00 0.44
C SER A 218 -17.51 -38.00 -0.95
N ALA A 219 -16.87 -38.72 -1.88
CA ALA A 219 -17.45 -38.94 -3.20
C ALA A 219 -18.86 -39.50 -3.00
N GLY A 220 -19.88 -38.77 -3.48
CA GLY A 220 -21.26 -39.23 -3.42
C GLY A 220 -21.37 -40.61 -4.07
N PRO A 221 -22.34 -41.44 -3.63
CA PRO A 221 -22.51 -42.77 -4.20
C PRO A 221 -22.64 -42.67 -5.73
N PRO A 222 -22.09 -43.63 -6.50
CA PRO A 222 -22.14 -43.60 -7.95
C PRO A 222 -23.60 -43.45 -8.43
N PRO A 223 -23.87 -42.61 -9.45
CA PRO A 223 -25.21 -42.47 -9.98
C PRO A 223 -25.59 -43.77 -10.69
N GLY A 224 -26.43 -44.58 -10.05
CA GLY A 224 -26.99 -45.78 -10.68
C GLY A 224 -27.17 -46.97 -9.75
N MET A 225 -28.04 -46.85 -8.74
CA MET A 225 -28.67 -48.03 -8.14
C MET A 225 -30.06 -47.68 -7.60
N GLY A 226 -30.89 -47.08 -8.45
CA GLY A 226 -32.34 -47.04 -8.27
C GLY A 226 -32.92 -48.40 -8.67
N GLY A 227 -32.89 -49.34 -7.74
CA GLY A 227 -33.54 -50.65 -7.87
C GLY A 227 -35.04 -50.48 -8.06
N GLY A 228 -35.57 -51.17 -9.08
CA GLY A 228 -36.99 -51.23 -9.39
C GLY A 228 -37.82 -51.90 -8.30
N GLY A 229 -39.10 -51.53 -8.25
CA GLY A 229 -40.09 -52.12 -7.36
C GLY A 229 -41.47 -51.52 -7.52
N MET A 230 -42.09 -51.73 -8.69
CA MET A 230 -43.54 -51.72 -8.85
C MET A 230 -43.92 -52.86 -9.80
N GLY A 231 -44.57 -53.88 -9.24
CA GLY A 231 -44.99 -55.12 -9.88
C GLY A 231 -45.35 -56.15 -8.83
#